data_AF-A0A434F2X8-F1
#
_entry.id   AF-A0A434F2X8-F1
#
_cell.length_a   1.000
_cell.length_b   1.000
_cell.length_c   1.000
_cell.angle_alpha   90.00
_cell.angle_beta   90.00
_cell.angle_gamma   90.00
#
_symmetry.space_group_name_H-M   'P 1'
#
loop_
_entity.id
_entity.type
_entity.pdbx_description
1 polymer ?
#
loop_
_entity_poly.entity_id
_entity_poly.type
_entity_poly.pdbx_seq_one_letter_code
_entity_poly.pdbx_strand_id
1 'polypeptide(L)' 'MKRLNRTVALGAALALFTTLTPALADGVAYVNKGLVGVGRIPASQKDKFGETFGSGSGMSIDAKSWARDGASYK' A
#
# COMPACT_ATOMS: atom_id res chain seq x y z
N MET A 1 7.31 5.22 41.51
CA MET A 1 6.34 5.61 40.45
C MET A 1 6.98 6.24 39.21
N LYS A 2 7.86 7.27 39.30
CA LYS A 2 8.47 7.93 38.12
C LYS A 2 9.26 7.00 37.16
N ARG A 3 10.00 6.00 37.68
CA ARG A 3 10.77 5.07 36.85
C ARG A 3 9.90 4.07 36.09
N LEU A 4 8.82 3.59 36.73
CA LEU A 4 7.88 2.64 36.14
C LEU A 4 7.15 3.24 34.92
N ASN A 5 6.67 4.48 35.05
CA ASN A 5 5.98 5.18 33.95
C ASN A 5 6.91 5.45 32.76
N ARG A 6 8.20 5.63 33.03
CA ARG A 6 9.22 5.91 32.00
C ARG A 6 9.57 4.64 31.21
N THR A 7 9.65 3.48 31.87
CA THR A 7 9.87 2.19 31.18
C THR A 7 8.66 1.79 30.35
N VAL A 8 7.44 2.02 30.86
CA VAL A 8 6.19 1.77 30.11
C VAL A 8 6.08 2.67 28.89
N ALA A 9 6.39 3.97 29.02
CA ALA A 9 6.39 4.90 27.90
C ALA A 9 7.44 4.52 26.84
N LEU A 10 8.63 4.08 27.26
CA LEU A 10 9.69 3.66 26.33
C LEU A 10 9.33 2.34 25.61
N GLY A 11 8.72 1.39 26.32
CA GLY A 11 8.23 0.14 25.74
C GLY A 11 7.10 0.37 24.73
N ALA A 12 6.16 1.27 25.04
CA ALA A 12 5.09 1.64 24.12
C ALA A 12 5.62 2.34 22.86
N ALA A 13 6.57 3.28 23.02
CA ALA A 13 7.19 3.97 21.89
C ALA A 13 7.96 3.02 20.96
N LEU A 14 8.67 2.03 21.51
CA LEU A 14 9.41 1.05 20.72
C LEU A 14 8.49 0.11 19.92
N ALA A 15 7.38 -0.33 20.52
CA ALA A 15 6.40 -1.19 19.86
C ALA A 15 5.65 -0.48 18.72
N LEU A 16 5.43 0.83 18.84
CA LEU A 16 4.85 1.65 17.76
C LEU A 16 5.84 1.90 16.61
N PHE A 17 7.15 1.92 16.87
CA PHE A 17 8.16 2.15 15.83
C PHE A 17 8.31 0.95 14.88
N THR A 18 8.11 -0.27 15.39
CA THR A 18 8.20 -1.51 14.60
C THR A 18 7.00 -1.74 13.66
N THR A 19 5.88 -1.05 13.84
CA THR A 19 4.71 -1.17 12.94
C THR A 19 4.73 -0.17 11.78
N LEU A 20 5.61 0.83 11.84
CA LEU A 20 5.79 1.87 10.83
C LEU A 20 7.02 1.65 9.93
N THR A 21 7.80 0.60 10.20
CA THR A 21 9.02 0.31 9.45
C THR A 21 8.67 -0.41 8.14
N PRO A 22 9.09 0.11 6.97
CA PRO A 22 8.88 -0.59 5.70
C PRO A 22 9.61 -1.93 5.71
N ALA A 23 9.02 -2.94 5.08
CA ALA A 23 9.70 -4.20 4.83
C ALA A 23 10.82 -3.96 3.79
N LEU A 24 12.05 -4.32 4.12
CA LEU A 24 13.17 -4.22 3.22
C LEU A 24 13.39 -5.57 2.53
N ALA A 25 13.33 -5.58 1.19
CA ALA A 25 13.70 -6.73 0.37
C ALA A 25 14.40 -6.22 -0.90
N ASP A 26 15.50 -6.88 -1.32
CA ASP A 26 16.29 -6.52 -2.51
C ASP A 26 16.75 -5.04 -2.57
N GLY A 27 16.99 -4.43 -1.40
CA GLY A 27 17.35 -3.01 -1.30
C GLY A 27 16.20 -2.04 -1.53
N VAL A 28 14.96 -2.54 -1.63
CA VAL A 28 13.73 -1.76 -1.80
C VAL A 28 12.91 -1.76 -0.53
N ALA A 29 12.37 -0.59 -0.17
CA ALA A 29 11.48 -0.41 0.96
C ALA A 29 10.01 -0.57 0.52
N TYR A 30 9.34 -1.60 1.02
CA TYR A 30 7.93 -1.88 0.78
C TYR A 30 7.10 -1.40 1.97
N VAL A 31 6.15 -0.50 1.72
CA VAL A 31 5.23 0.00 2.75
C VAL A 31 3.87 -0.66 2.56
N ASN A 32 3.45 -1.48 3.51
CA ASN A 32 2.06 -1.94 3.57
C ASN A 32 1.17 -0.79 4.07
N LYS A 33 0.22 -0.34 3.25
CA LYS A 33 -0.70 0.76 3.60
C LYS A 33 -1.99 0.29 4.29
N GLY A 34 -2.11 -1.01 4.57
CA GLY A 34 -3.34 -1.61 5.08
C GLY A 34 -4.52 -1.43 4.12
N LEU A 35 -5.72 -1.51 4.66
CA LEU A 35 -6.96 -1.24 3.92
C LEU A 35 -7.14 0.27 3.75
N VAL A 36 -6.90 0.78 2.53
CA VAL A 36 -6.99 2.21 2.22
C VAL A 36 -8.37 2.66 1.72
N GLY A 37 -9.28 1.71 1.46
CA GLY A 37 -10.65 2.01 1.03
C GLY A 37 -11.44 0.75 0.67
N VAL A 38 -12.76 0.80 0.86
CA VAL A 38 -13.70 -0.27 0.48
C VAL A 38 -14.88 0.34 -0.26
N GLY A 39 -15.26 -0.26 -1.38
CA GLY A 39 -16.43 0.11 -2.16
C GLY A 39 -16.89 -1.06 -3.01
N ARG A 40 -18.17 -1.03 -3.43
CA ARG A 40 -18.70 -1.99 -4.40
C ARG A 40 -18.76 -1.34 -5.77
N ILE A 41 -18.19 -2.00 -6.76
CA ILE A 41 -18.25 -1.61 -8.16
C ILE A 41 -19.02 -2.71 -8.90
N PRO A 42 -20.07 -2.40 -9.68
CA PRO A 42 -20.72 -3.38 -10.54
C PRO A 42 -19.70 -4.06 -11.47
N ALA A 43 -19.77 -5.38 -11.64
CA ALA A 43 -18.81 -6.12 -12.48
C ALA A 43 -18.79 -5.64 -13.95
N SER A 44 -19.93 -5.13 -14.44
CA SER A 44 -20.08 -4.55 -15.77
C SER A 44 -19.69 -3.08 -15.88
N GLN A 45 -19.29 -2.44 -14.77
CA GLN A 45 -18.86 -1.05 -14.82
C GLN A 45 -17.60 -0.95 -15.68
N LYS A 46 -17.60 0.04 -16.59
CA LYS A 46 -16.50 0.29 -17.52
C LYS A 46 -15.65 1.45 -17.04
N ASP A 47 -14.36 1.36 -17.30
CA ASP A 47 -13.46 2.51 -17.15
C ASP A 47 -13.60 3.50 -18.32
N LYS A 48 -12.76 4.55 -18.33
CA LYS A 48 -12.77 5.57 -19.39
C LYS A 48 -12.32 5.05 -20.76
N PHE A 49 -11.74 3.86 -20.81
CA PHE A 49 -11.27 3.20 -22.03
C PHE A 49 -12.26 2.13 -22.52
N GLY A 50 -13.31 1.84 -21.75
CA GLY A 50 -14.38 0.91 -22.11
C GLY A 50 -14.19 -0.51 -21.57
N GLU A 51 -13.17 -0.74 -20.74
CA GLU A 51 -12.83 -2.04 -20.15
C GLU A 51 -13.63 -2.31 -18.88
N THR A 52 -14.08 -3.54 -18.64
CA THR A 52 -14.84 -3.89 -17.42
C THR A 52 -13.93 -4.03 -16.20
N PHE A 53 -14.29 -3.41 -15.08
CA PHE A 53 -13.58 -3.58 -13.80
C PHE A 53 -13.61 -5.03 -13.28
N GLY A 54 -14.60 -5.83 -13.70
CA GLY A 54 -14.91 -7.18 -13.21
C GLY A 54 -13.91 -8.30 -13.50
N SER A 55 -12.68 -8.00 -13.95
CA SER A 55 -11.62 -9.00 -14.13
C SER A 55 -10.22 -8.48 -13.71
N GLY A 56 -10.15 -7.65 -12.67
CA GLY A 56 -8.87 -7.17 -12.14
C GLY A 56 -8.26 -8.11 -11.10
N SER A 57 -7.49 -9.11 -11.53
CA SER A 57 -6.62 -9.87 -10.61
C SER A 57 -5.33 -9.08 -10.35
N GLY A 58 -5.09 -8.71 -9.08
CA GLY A 58 -3.78 -8.33 -8.54
C GLY A 58 -2.87 -7.49 -9.45
N MET A 59 -3.35 -6.34 -9.92
CA MET A 59 -2.54 -5.46 -10.77
C MET A 59 -1.36 -4.89 -9.97
N SER A 60 -0.15 -5.33 -10.31
CA SER A 60 1.10 -4.78 -9.77
C SER A 60 1.77 -3.96 -10.86
N ILE A 61 2.05 -2.69 -10.57
CA ILE A 61 2.67 -1.74 -11.50
C ILE A 61 4.12 -1.51 -11.05
N ASP A 62 5.08 -1.79 -11.93
CA ASP A 62 6.46 -1.32 -11.74
C ASP A 62 6.53 0.16 -12.08
N ALA A 63 6.59 1.01 -11.03
CA ALA A 63 6.62 2.46 -11.20
C ALA A 63 7.86 2.98 -11.95
N LYS A 64 8.95 2.20 -12.07
CA LYS A 64 10.15 2.62 -12.82
C LYS A 64 9.97 2.45 -14.32
N SER A 65 9.26 1.40 -14.74
CA SER A 65 8.98 1.14 -16.15
C SER A 65 7.68 1.79 -16.61
N TRP A 66 6.76 2.08 -15.67
CA TRP A 66 5.43 2.59 -15.96
C TRP A 66 5.48 3.97 -16.62
N ALA A 67 5.26 4.00 -17.92
CA ALA A 67 5.30 5.22 -18.72
C ALA A 67 4.14 5.26 -19.71
N ARG A 68 3.61 6.47 -19.93
CA ARG A 68 2.64 6.72 -21.00
C ARG A 68 3.37 6.69 -22.34
N ASP A 69 2.90 5.86 -23.26
CA ASP A 69 3.42 5.76 -24.62
C ASP A 69 2.25 5.93 -25.61
N GLY A 70 2.11 7.16 -26.12
CA GLY A 70 0.97 7.56 -26.95
C GLY A 70 -0.38 7.35 -26.25
N ALA A 71 -1.19 6.45 -26.80
CA ALA A 71 -2.51 6.09 -26.28
C ALA A 71 -2.49 4.99 -25.20
N SER A 72 -1.34 4.38 -24.94
CA SER A 72 -1.18 3.20 -24.07
C SER A 72 -0.23 3.46 -22.90
N TYR A 73 -0.20 2.54 -21.93
CA TYR A 73 0.81 2.49 -20.87
C TYR A 73 1.67 1.24 -21.06
N LYS A 74 2.96 1.35 -20.77
CA LYS A 74 3.92 0.23 -20.69
C LYS A 74 4.57 0.22 -19.32
#